data_AF-A0A1V5PMU6-F1
#
_entry.id   AF-A0A1V5PMU6-F1
#
_cell.length_a   1.000
_cell.length_b   1.000
_cell.length_c   1.000
_cell.angle_alpha   90.00
_cell.angle_beta   90.00
_cell.angle_gamma   90.00
#
_symmetry.space_group_name_H-M   'P 1'
#
loop_
_entity.id
_entity.type
_entity.pdbx_description
1 polymer ?
#
loop_
_entity_poly.entity_id
_entity_poly.type
_entity_poly.pdbx_seq_one_letter_code
_entity_poly.pdbx_strand_id
1 'polypeptide(L)'
;MKKSPVIGVGIVLLLVGSVIIAIIGGLLVLLAYGVGLLVNLVMNFEPFHATLLSLVGMIAAGVLVVRVVSALIPGPFSDLESEDNLDDDEDDDDDGDDDKGDVHLCQPGAHPETLRLRPPFKPANFAGVRPDDRCPCGSGRKYKNCHGAKPGKV
;
A
#
# COMPACT_ATOMS: atom_id res chain seq x y z
N MET A 1 -29.16 24.07 67.62
CA MET A 1 -28.26 23.46 66.61
C MET A 1 -27.69 24.58 65.74
N LYS A 2 -26.39 24.88 65.87
CA LYS A 2 -25.73 26.01 65.19
C LYS A 2 -25.32 25.54 63.78
N LYS A 3 -26.03 25.97 62.73
CA LYS A 3 -25.66 25.65 61.34
C LYS A 3 -24.30 26.30 61.07
N SER A 4 -23.27 25.49 60.81
CA SER A 4 -21.92 25.98 60.57
C SER A 4 -21.90 26.81 59.27
N PRO A 5 -21.33 28.02 59.27
CA PRO A 5 -21.35 28.93 58.12
C PRO A 5 -20.68 28.32 56.87
N VAL A 6 -19.84 27.31 57.06
CA VAL A 6 -19.16 26.53 56.02
C VAL A 6 -20.13 25.91 55.01
N ILE A 7 -21.31 25.46 55.46
CA ILE A 7 -22.31 24.85 54.57
C ILE A 7 -22.95 25.91 53.67
N GLY A 8 -23.19 27.12 54.20
CA GLY A 8 -23.75 28.23 53.43
C GLY A 8 -22.76 28.73 52.36
N VAL A 9 -21.48 28.85 52.71
CA VAL A 9 -20.42 29.26 51.77
C VAL A 9 -20.25 28.23 50.64
N GLY A 10 -20.28 26.94 50.95
CA GLY A 10 -20.17 25.87 49.94
C GLY A 10 -21.30 25.91 48.91
N ILE A 11 -22.54 26.16 49.34
CA ILE A 11 -23.70 26.27 48.44
C ILE A 11 -23.56 27.50 47.54
N VAL A 12 -23.13 28.64 48.09
CA VAL A 12 -22.93 29.87 47.29
C VAL A 12 -21.85 29.67 46.23
N LEU A 13 -20.73 29.01 46.56
CA LEU A 13 -19.67 28.73 45.59
C LEU A 13 -20.14 27.78 44.48
N LEU A 14 -20.96 26.78 44.79
CA LEU A 14 -21.54 25.88 43.77
C LEU A 14 -22.49 26.62 42.83
N LEU A 15 -23.31 27.53 43.36
CA LEU A 15 -24.21 28.35 42.53
C LEU A 15 -23.43 29.32 41.63
N VAL A 16 -22.38 29.96 42.14
CA VAL A 16 -21.53 30.83 41.34
C VAL A 16 -20.77 30.02 40.29
N GLY A 17 -20.24 28.86 40.66
CA GLY A 17 -19.53 27.96 39.74
C GLY A 17 -20.42 27.46 38.60
N SER A 18 -21.66 27.08 38.88
CA SER A 18 -22.59 26.60 37.85
C SER A 18 -22.97 27.70 36.86
N VAL A 19 -23.14 28.94 37.33
CA VAL A 19 -23.40 30.10 36.46
C VAL A 19 -22.20 30.38 35.55
N ILE A 20 -20.97 30.33 36.08
CA ILE A 20 -19.76 30.53 35.27
C ILE A 20 -19.64 29.44 34.20
N ILE A 21 -19.87 28.17 34.55
CA ILE A 21 -19.83 27.06 33.59
C ILE A 21 -20.89 27.22 32.50
N ALA A 22 -22.10 27.65 32.87
CA ALA A 22 -23.17 27.92 31.91
C ALA A 22 -22.82 29.05 30.94
N ILE A 23 -22.18 30.12 31.42
CA ILE A 23 -21.72 31.24 30.59
C ILE A 23 -20.62 30.78 29.62
N ILE A 24 -19.62 30.05 30.12
CA ILE A 24 -18.52 29.54 29.29
C ILE A 24 -19.05 28.56 28.25
N GLY A 25 -19.92 27.62 28.65
CA GLY A 25 -20.56 26.67 27.74
C GLY A 25 -21.40 27.39 26.68
N GLY A 26 -22.18 28.39 27.08
CA GLY A 26 -22.96 29.22 26.16
C GLY A 26 -22.07 29.95 25.16
N LEU A 27 -20.97 30.55 25.61
CA LEU A 27 -19.98 31.21 24.76
C LEU A 27 -19.33 30.25 23.76
N LEU A 28 -18.99 29.03 24.18
CA LEU A 28 -18.42 28.01 23.29
C LEU A 28 -19.43 27.57 22.23
N VAL A 29 -20.70 27.36 22.60
CA VAL A 29 -21.77 27.06 21.64
C VAL A 29 -21.97 28.21 20.66
N LEU A 30 -21.94 29.45 21.14
CA LEU A 30 -22.12 30.64 20.31
C LEU A 30 -20.94 30.86 19.35
N LEU A 31 -19.72 30.55 19.80
CA LEU A 31 -18.52 30.54 18.96
C LEU A 31 -18.61 29.44 17.90
N ALA A 32 -18.98 28.22 18.29
CA ALA A 32 -19.18 27.11 17.35
C ALA A 32 -20.28 27.43 16.32
N TYR A 33 -21.39 28.02 16.76
CA TYR A 33 -22.49 28.45 15.88
C TYR A 33 -22.05 29.60 14.96
N GLY A 34 -21.31 30.59 15.49
CA GLY A 34 -20.76 31.70 14.71
C GLY A 34 -19.75 31.24 13.67
N VAL A 35 -18.87 30.30 14.01
CA VAL A 35 -17.93 29.67 13.07
C VAL A 35 -18.70 28.84 12.04
N GLY A 36 -19.71 28.08 12.45
CA GLY A 36 -20.57 27.33 11.53
C GLY A 36 -21.30 28.24 10.54
N LEU A 37 -21.80 29.38 11.00
CA LEU A 37 -22.45 30.38 10.15
C LEU A 37 -21.45 31.09 9.24
N LEU A 38 -20.26 31.44 9.75
CA LEU A 38 -19.20 32.08 8.96
C LEU A 38 -18.66 31.13 7.89
N VAL A 39 -18.48 29.86 8.22
CA VAL A 39 -18.15 28.80 7.26
C VAL A 39 -19.27 28.66 6.25
N ASN A 40 -20.54 28.59 6.67
CA ASN A 40 -21.68 28.53 5.73
C ASN A 40 -21.80 29.76 4.82
N LEU A 41 -21.35 30.94 5.27
CA LEU A 41 -21.38 32.18 4.49
C LEU A 41 -20.18 32.30 3.53
N VAL A 42 -18.98 31.96 3.99
CA VAL A 42 -17.73 31.99 3.20
C VAL A 42 -17.69 30.85 2.19
N MET A 43 -18.22 29.70 2.60
CA MET A 43 -18.31 28.50 1.81
C MET A 43 -19.72 28.38 1.24
N ASN A 44 -20.02 29.15 0.19
CA ASN A 44 -21.10 28.85 -0.76
C ASN A 44 -20.73 27.55 -1.53
N PHE A 45 -20.46 26.46 -0.81
CA PHE A 45 -20.17 25.17 -1.39
C PHE A 45 -21.48 24.44 -1.58
N GLU A 46 -21.87 24.27 -2.84
CA GLU A 46 -22.73 23.17 -3.24
C GLU A 46 -22.29 21.91 -2.47
N PRO A 47 -23.21 21.17 -1.83
CA PRO A 47 -22.92 20.06 -0.90
C PRO A 47 -22.03 18.95 -1.49
N PHE A 48 -21.81 18.99 -2.79
CA PHE A 48 -20.87 18.18 -3.55
C PHE A 48 -19.38 18.40 -3.17
N HIS A 49 -18.96 19.63 -2.86
CA HIS A 49 -17.54 19.89 -2.59
C HIS A 49 -17.10 19.44 -1.19
N ALA A 50 -17.96 19.60 -0.18
CA ALA A 50 -17.67 19.14 1.17
C ALA A 50 -17.59 17.61 1.27
N THR A 51 -18.45 16.91 0.53
CA THR A 51 -18.41 15.44 0.44
C THR A 51 -17.17 14.96 -0.32
N LEU A 52 -16.77 15.65 -1.39
CA LEU A 52 -15.53 15.35 -2.11
C LEU A 52 -14.28 15.60 -1.25
N LEU A 53 -14.22 16.70 -0.50
CA LEU A 53 -13.11 16.99 0.40
C LEU A 53 -13.01 15.98 1.55
N SER A 54 -14.16 15.57 2.10
CA SER A 54 -14.24 14.52 3.12
C SER A 54 -13.76 13.17 2.57
N LEU A 55 -14.19 12.80 1.36
CA LEU A 55 -13.76 11.57 0.70
C LEU A 55 -12.25 11.57 0.44
N VAL A 56 -11.71 12.64 -0.13
CA VAL A 56 -10.27 12.78 -0.42
C VAL A 56 -9.47 12.78 0.88
N GLY A 57 -9.96 13.46 1.92
CA GLY A 57 -9.35 13.46 3.25
C GLY A 57 -9.28 12.07 3.88
N MET A 58 -10.37 11.31 3.81
CA MET A 58 -10.44 9.92 4.30
C MET A 58 -9.47 8.99 3.56
N ILE A 59 -9.39 9.11 2.23
CA ILE A 59 -8.47 8.31 1.41
C ILE A 59 -7.02 8.68 1.73
N ALA A 60 -6.69 9.96 1.80
CA ALA A 60 -5.33 10.42 2.11
C ALA A 60 -4.89 9.98 3.51
N ALA A 61 -5.76 10.09 4.51
CA ALA A 61 -5.50 9.61 5.86
C ALA A 61 -5.30 8.09 5.90
N GLY A 62 -6.14 7.32 5.19
CA GLY A 62 -6.01 5.86 5.09
C GLY A 62 -4.69 5.43 4.48
N VAL A 63 -4.25 6.05 3.37
CA VAL A 63 -2.96 5.76 2.74
C VAL A 63 -1.80 6.10 3.69
N LEU A 64 -1.88 7.22 4.40
CA LEU A 64 -0.85 7.61 5.36
C LEU A 64 -0.77 6.61 6.53
N VAL A 65 -1.91 6.16 7.07
CA VAL A 65 -1.95 5.14 8.11
C VAL A 65 -1.33 3.82 7.62
N VAL A 66 -1.69 3.36 6.42
CA VAL A 66 -1.09 2.14 5.84
C VAL A 66 0.42 2.29 5.70
N ARG A 67 0.90 3.43 5.18
CA ARG A 67 2.34 3.70 5.03
C ARG A 67 3.07 3.69 6.37
N VAL A 68 2.48 4.30 7.40
CA VAL A 68 3.07 4.34 8.75
C VAL A 68 3.06 2.95 9.39
N VAL A 69 1.97 2.21 9.29
CA VAL A 69 1.86 0.85 9.84
C VAL A 69 2.82 -0.11 9.13
N SER A 70 2.91 -0.05 7.80
CA SER A 70 3.88 -0.86 7.04
C SER A 70 5.34 -0.49 7.31
N ALA A 71 5.62 0.74 7.74
CA ALA A 71 6.96 1.16 8.14
C ALA A 71 7.31 0.76 9.59
N LEU A 72 6.31 0.56 10.45
CA LEU A 72 6.49 0.25 11.87
C LEU A 72 6.34 -1.25 12.19
N ILE A 73 5.59 -1.99 11.37
CA ILE A 73 5.37 -3.43 11.54
C ILE A 73 5.94 -4.14 10.30
N PRO A 74 7.15 -4.72 10.36
CA PRO A 74 7.54 -5.73 9.38
C PRO A 74 6.51 -6.86 9.47
N GLY A 75 5.78 -7.11 8.39
CA GLY A 75 4.72 -8.10 8.38
C GLY A 75 5.27 -9.52 8.61
N PRO A 76 4.60 -10.38 9.39
CA PRO A 76 5.00 -11.77 9.62
C PRO A 76 4.81 -12.70 8.40
N PHE A 77 4.56 -12.14 7.21
CA PHE A 77 4.48 -12.88 5.94
C PHE A 77 5.71 -12.64 5.05
N SER A 78 6.84 -12.29 5.67
CA SER A 78 8.12 -12.18 4.96
C SER A 78 8.84 -13.52 4.84
N ASP A 79 8.48 -14.51 5.68
CA ASP A 79 9.29 -15.72 5.92
C ASP A 79 8.49 -17.04 5.85
N LEU A 80 7.47 -17.15 4.99
CA LEU A 80 6.82 -18.44 4.68
C LEU A 80 6.90 -18.73 3.19
N GLU A 81 8.09 -19.11 2.72
CA GLU A 81 8.31 -19.98 1.56
C GLU A 81 9.83 -20.20 1.42
N SER A 82 10.43 -21.10 2.20
CA SER A 82 11.64 -21.88 1.81
C SER A 82 12.28 -22.66 2.97
N GLU A 83 11.53 -23.57 3.58
CA GLU A 83 12.07 -24.73 4.31
C GLU A 83 11.12 -25.85 3.86
N ASP A 84 11.49 -26.90 3.11
CA ASP A 84 12.63 -27.79 3.23
C ASP A 84 12.98 -28.38 1.84
N ASN A 85 14.13 -28.02 1.27
CA ASN A 85 14.77 -28.85 0.25
C ASN A 85 15.48 -29.97 1.00
N LEU A 86 14.87 -31.16 1.03
CA LEU A 86 15.62 -32.37 1.31
C LEU A 86 16.34 -32.72 0.00
N ASP A 87 17.64 -32.43 0.00
CA ASP A 87 18.58 -32.90 -1.01
C ASP A 87 18.64 -34.44 -0.93
N ASP A 88 17.91 -35.12 -1.82
CA ASP A 88 18.25 -36.48 -2.24
C ASP A 88 19.21 -36.35 -3.43
N ASP A 89 20.49 -36.13 -3.10
CA ASP A 89 21.60 -36.40 -4.01
C ASP A 89 21.75 -37.92 -4.13
N GLU A 90 20.99 -38.53 -5.04
CA GLU A 90 21.39 -39.81 -5.64
C GLU A 90 22.24 -39.50 -6.88
N ASP A 91 23.56 -39.55 -6.67
CA ASP A 91 24.56 -39.86 -7.68
C ASP A 91 24.32 -41.28 -8.26
N ASP A 92 24.90 -41.52 -9.44
CA ASP A 92 24.99 -42.76 -10.25
C ASP A 92 23.98 -42.78 -11.44
N ASP A 93 24.34 -42.86 -12.73
CA ASP A 93 25.56 -43.25 -13.44
C ASP A 93 25.56 -42.71 -14.90
N ASP A 94 26.73 -42.25 -15.33
CA ASP A 94 27.47 -42.58 -16.58
C ASP A 94 26.86 -42.50 -18.01
N ASP A 95 27.78 -42.27 -18.96
CA ASP A 95 27.72 -42.27 -20.43
C ASP A 95 27.26 -40.95 -21.11
N GLY A 96 28.09 -40.13 -21.75
CA GLY A 96 29.47 -40.27 -22.22
C GLY A 96 29.63 -39.37 -23.46
N ASP A 97 30.69 -38.56 -23.50
CA ASP A 97 31.27 -37.79 -24.63
C ASP A 97 30.29 -36.82 -25.36
N ASP A 98 30.56 -35.53 -25.62
CA ASP A 98 31.73 -34.98 -26.29
C ASP A 98 31.72 -33.42 -26.36
N ASP A 99 32.93 -32.85 -26.21
CA ASP A 99 33.47 -31.67 -26.90
C ASP A 99 33.01 -30.22 -26.57
N LYS A 100 33.98 -29.49 -25.97
CA LYS A 100 34.33 -28.05 -26.10
C LYS A 100 33.53 -26.96 -25.39
N GLY A 101 34.22 -26.24 -24.49
CA GLY A 101 33.86 -24.88 -24.09
C GLY A 101 34.58 -24.39 -22.82
N ASP A 102 35.87 -24.09 -22.97
CA ASP A 102 36.66 -23.11 -22.22
C ASP A 102 36.06 -22.29 -21.04
N VAL A 103 36.65 -22.52 -19.86
CA VAL A 103 37.03 -21.59 -18.77
C VAL A 103 36.84 -20.08 -19.04
N HIS A 104 36.15 -19.34 -18.15
CA HIS A 104 36.81 -18.55 -17.08
C HIS A 104 35.81 -17.75 -16.19
N LEU A 105 36.01 -17.92 -14.88
CA LEU A 105 35.58 -17.21 -13.67
C LEU A 105 35.05 -15.76 -13.76
N CYS A 106 33.98 -15.46 -13.00
CA CYS A 106 34.02 -14.74 -11.71
C CYS A 106 32.61 -14.33 -11.23
N GLN A 107 32.16 -14.92 -10.13
CA GLN A 107 31.21 -14.34 -9.15
C GLN A 107 31.88 -13.11 -8.46
N PRO A 108 31.26 -12.37 -7.52
CA PRO A 108 29.86 -12.23 -7.08
C PRO A 108 29.46 -10.73 -6.96
N GLY A 109 28.20 -10.39 -6.67
CA GLY A 109 27.87 -8.98 -6.44
C GLY A 109 26.43 -8.73 -6.01
N ALA A 110 26.25 -8.44 -4.73
CA ALA A 110 24.98 -8.26 -4.05
C ALA A 110 24.31 -6.89 -4.32
N HIS A 111 22.96 -6.89 -4.33
CA HIS A 111 22.01 -5.78 -4.13
C HIS A 111 21.95 -4.64 -5.19
N PRO A 112 20.96 -3.73 -5.15
CA PRO A 112 19.50 -3.86 -5.08
C PRO A 112 18.80 -3.16 -6.30
N GLU A 113 17.48 -3.33 -6.42
CA GLU A 113 16.52 -2.53 -7.22
C GLU A 113 16.98 -1.85 -8.52
N THR A 114 16.63 -2.44 -9.67
CA THR A 114 16.20 -1.64 -10.83
C THR A 114 15.03 -2.34 -11.50
N LEU A 115 13.88 -1.64 -11.58
CA LEU A 115 12.88 -1.91 -12.59
C LEU A 115 13.61 -1.92 -13.94
N ARG A 116 13.90 -3.11 -14.46
CA ARG A 116 14.28 -3.25 -15.86
C ARG A 116 13.07 -2.82 -16.65
N LEU A 117 13.02 -1.53 -17.01
CA LEU A 117 12.23 -1.05 -18.12
C LEU A 117 12.53 -2.02 -19.26
N ARG A 118 11.56 -2.89 -19.55
CA ARG A 118 11.64 -3.85 -20.64
C ARG A 118 12.00 -3.02 -21.88
N PRO A 119 13.14 -3.28 -22.54
CA PRO A 119 13.50 -2.52 -23.72
C PRO A 119 12.32 -2.59 -24.70
N PRO A 120 12.02 -1.48 -25.41
CA PRO A 120 10.89 -1.43 -26.33
C PRO A 120 10.96 -2.63 -27.26
N PHE A 121 9.83 -3.33 -27.45
CA PHE A 121 9.73 -4.53 -28.27
C PHE A 121 10.45 -4.29 -29.60
N LYS A 122 11.63 -4.90 -29.78
CA LYS A 122 12.23 -4.98 -31.11
C LYS A 122 11.24 -5.78 -31.97
N PRO A 123 10.90 -5.31 -33.19
CA PRO A 123 10.09 -6.12 -34.10
C PRO A 123 10.89 -7.39 -34.40
N ALA A 124 10.51 -8.49 -33.76
CA ALA A 124 11.17 -9.76 -33.96
C ALA A 124 10.84 -10.25 -35.38
N ASN A 125 11.86 -10.59 -36.16
CA ASN A 125 11.66 -11.24 -37.43
C ASN A 125 11.20 -12.68 -37.15
N PHE A 126 9.95 -13.00 -37.48
CA PHE A 126 9.37 -14.34 -37.30
C PHE A 126 9.61 -15.26 -38.52
N ALA A 127 10.38 -14.80 -39.51
CA ALA A 127 10.74 -15.60 -40.68
C ALA A 127 11.69 -16.74 -40.29
N GLY A 128 11.27 -17.99 -40.51
CA GLY A 128 12.09 -19.19 -40.26
C GLY A 128 12.01 -19.79 -38.85
N VAL A 129 11.18 -19.24 -37.95
CA VAL A 129 11.00 -19.79 -36.59
C VAL A 129 10.11 -21.03 -36.63
N ARG A 130 10.60 -22.17 -36.09
CA ARG A 130 9.80 -23.40 -36.01
C ARG A 130 8.78 -23.30 -34.88
N PRO A 131 7.63 -24.00 -34.95
CA PRO A 131 6.59 -23.95 -33.91
C PRO A 131 7.06 -24.26 -32.48
N ASP A 132 8.05 -25.15 -32.33
CA ASP A 132 8.59 -25.56 -31.04
C ASP A 132 9.78 -24.73 -30.55
N ASP A 133 10.35 -23.85 -31.39
CA ASP A 133 11.45 -22.97 -31.01
C ASP A 133 11.01 -21.93 -29.97
N ARG A 134 11.96 -21.41 -29.19
CA ARG A 134 11.70 -20.29 -28.28
C ARG A 134 11.28 -19.06 -29.07
N CYS A 135 10.22 -18.40 -28.63
CA CYS A 135 9.67 -17.24 -29.34
C CYS A 135 10.65 -16.06 -29.29
N PRO A 136 11.00 -15.46 -30.45
CA PRO A 136 11.99 -14.37 -30.52
C PRO A 136 11.52 -13.05 -29.88
N CYS A 137 10.29 -12.99 -29.34
CA CYS A 137 9.81 -11.85 -28.56
C CYS A 137 10.39 -11.80 -27.12
N GLY A 138 11.21 -12.78 -26.73
CA GLY A 138 11.80 -12.85 -25.39
C GLY A 138 10.79 -13.15 -24.29
N SER A 139 9.69 -13.84 -24.60
CA SER A 139 8.72 -14.30 -23.60
C SER A 139 9.15 -15.60 -22.90
N GLY A 140 10.19 -16.25 -23.42
CA GLY A 140 10.59 -17.59 -22.98
C GLY A 140 9.60 -18.69 -23.39
N ARG A 141 8.45 -18.40 -24.01
CA ARG A 141 7.47 -19.42 -24.43
C ARG A 141 7.80 -19.99 -25.81
N LYS A 142 7.33 -21.22 -26.12
CA LYS A 142 7.41 -21.79 -27.48
C LYS A 142 6.63 -20.94 -28.47
N TYR A 143 7.09 -20.84 -29.72
CA TYR A 143 6.47 -20.00 -30.74
C TYR A 143 4.98 -20.32 -30.94
N LYS A 144 4.60 -21.60 -31.00
CA LYS A 144 3.20 -22.07 -31.15
C LYS A 144 2.27 -21.67 -30.00
N ASN A 145 2.80 -21.34 -28.83
CA ASN A 145 2.04 -20.94 -27.63
C ASN A 145 2.14 -19.43 -27.34
N CYS A 146 2.66 -18.67 -28.31
CA CYS A 146 2.83 -17.22 -28.20
C CYS A 146 2.35 -16.59 -29.51
N HIS A 147 3.23 -15.95 -30.29
CA HIS A 147 2.87 -15.29 -31.55
C HIS A 147 2.46 -16.25 -32.67
N GLY A 148 2.84 -17.52 -32.59
CA GLY A 148 2.41 -18.58 -33.51
C GLY A 148 1.11 -19.26 -33.09
N ALA A 149 0.44 -18.80 -32.03
CA ALA A 149 -0.82 -19.37 -31.58
C ALA A 149 -1.92 -19.05 -32.61
N LYS A 150 -2.49 -20.09 -33.21
CA LYS A 150 -3.70 -19.94 -34.02
C LYS A 150 -4.88 -19.82 -33.06
N PRO A 151 -5.74 -18.79 -33.16
CA PRO A 151 -6.98 -18.78 -32.40
C PRO A 151 -7.79 -19.99 -32.85
N GLY A 152 -8.07 -20.91 -31.92
CA GLY A 152 -8.93 -22.05 -32.21
C GLY A 152 -10.28 -21.53 -32.69
N LYS A 153 -10.77 -22.05 -33.82
CA LYS A 153 -12.21 -21.97 -34.12
C LYS A 153 -12.91 -22.72 -32.99
N VAL A 154 -13.59 -21.97 -32.13
CA VAL A 154 -14.54 -22.50 -31.16
C VAL A 154 -15.69 -23.18 -31.90
#